data_AF-A0A5M8NWR0-F1
#
_entry.id   AF-A0A5M8NWR0-F1
#
_cell.length_a   1.000
_cell.length_b   1.000
_cell.length_c   1.000
_cell.angle_alpha   90.00
_cell.angle_beta   90.00
_cell.angle_gamma   90.00
#
_symmetry.space_group_name_H-M   'P 1'
#
loop_
_entity.id
_entity.type
_entity.pdbx_description
1 polymer ?
#
loop_
_entity_poly.entity_id
_entity_poly.type
_entity_poly.pdbx_seq_one_letter_code
_entity_poly.pdbx_strand_id
1 'polypeptide(L)'
;YDLIDFELGVKITGAGFPVYKGKGARLQRALINFFLDEARDAGYLEIEPPYVVNAASGYGTGQLPDKEGQMYHAQTDDLYLIPTAEVPVSISIYVFLQ
;
A
#
# COMPACT_ATOMS: atom_id res chain seq x y z
N TYR A 1 -18.18 18.33 -6.76
CA TYR A 1 -17.09 18.72 -5.83
C TYR A 1 -15.78 18.33 -6.45
N ASP A 2 -14.78 19.22 -6.43
CA ASP A 2 -13.46 18.99 -7.03
C ASP A 2 -12.54 18.21 -6.06
N LEU A 3 -12.78 16.90 -5.92
CA LEU A 3 -12.13 16.05 -4.92
C LEU A 3 -11.18 15.01 -5.50
N ILE A 4 -11.40 14.61 -6.76
CA ILE A 4 -10.61 13.60 -7.47
C ILE A 4 -10.38 14.09 -8.90
N ASP A 5 -9.12 14.03 -9.34
CA ASP A 5 -8.67 14.41 -10.67
C ASP A 5 -8.13 13.15 -11.39
N PHE A 6 -9.00 12.56 -12.21
CA PHE A 6 -8.67 11.36 -12.97
C PHE A 6 -7.83 11.67 -14.22
N GLU A 7 -8.09 12.80 -14.89
CA GLU A 7 -7.35 13.20 -16.09
C GLU A 7 -5.89 13.51 -15.76
N LEU A 8 -5.65 14.25 -14.67
CA LEU A 8 -4.30 14.48 -14.19
C LEU A 8 -3.61 13.18 -13.79
N GLY A 9 -4.35 12.26 -13.14
CA GLY A 9 -3.87 10.93 -12.81
C GLY A 9 -3.39 10.11 -14.01
N VAL A 10 -4.22 10.04 -15.05
CA VAL A 10 -3.88 9.39 -16.32
C VAL A 10 -2.66 10.03 -16.97
N LYS A 11 -2.55 11.35 -16.91
CA LYS A 11 -1.40 12.07 -17.46
C LYS A 11 -0.09 11.77 -16.72
N ILE A 12 -0.13 11.55 -15.40
CA ILE A 12 1.06 11.30 -14.58
C ILE A 12 1.50 9.84 -14.66
N THR A 13 0.56 8.89 -14.51
CA THR A 13 0.89 7.47 -14.34
C THR A 13 0.16 6.54 -15.30
N GLY A 14 -1.05 6.92 -15.75
CA GLY A 14 -1.91 6.11 -16.61
C GLY A 14 -3.25 5.76 -15.96
N ALA A 15 -4.03 4.90 -16.61
CA ALA A 15 -5.34 4.49 -16.09
C ALA A 15 -5.19 3.78 -14.74
N GLY A 16 -6.10 4.08 -13.80
CA GLY A 16 -6.10 3.47 -12.45
C GLY A 16 -5.43 4.29 -11.35
N PHE A 17 -4.84 5.46 -11.66
CA PHE A 17 -4.10 6.27 -10.69
C PHE A 17 -4.76 7.65 -10.44
N PRO A 18 -5.81 7.76 -9.61
CA PRO A 18 -6.48 9.04 -9.35
C PRO A 18 -5.63 9.99 -8.49
N VAL A 19 -5.74 11.30 -8.74
CA VAL A 19 -5.18 12.34 -7.84
C VAL A 19 -6.27 12.89 -6.93
N TYR A 20 -6.13 12.71 -5.62
CA TYR A 20 -7.06 13.29 -4.65
C TYR A 20 -6.72 14.77 -4.36
N LYS A 21 -7.72 15.66 -4.29
CA LYS A 21 -7.56 17.10 -4.11
C LYS A 21 -8.32 17.64 -2.89
N GLY A 22 -7.74 18.65 -2.23
CA GLY A 22 -8.38 19.40 -1.15
C GLY A 22 -8.99 18.51 -0.07
N LYS A 23 -10.32 18.53 0.04
CA LYS A 23 -11.07 17.72 1.01
C LYS A 23 -10.96 16.21 0.74
N GLY A 24 -10.76 15.77 -0.50
CA GLY A 24 -10.60 14.35 -0.85
C GLY A 24 -9.29 13.79 -0.30
N ALA A 25 -8.18 14.50 -0.52
CA ALA A 25 -6.88 14.14 0.05
C ALA A 25 -6.89 14.18 1.59
N ARG A 26 -7.59 15.17 2.19
CA ARG A 26 -7.76 15.23 3.64
C ARG A 26 -8.58 14.05 4.18
N LEU A 27 -9.62 13.63 3.47
CA LEU A 27 -10.46 12.50 3.87
C LEU A 27 -9.69 11.19 3.84
N GLN A 28 -8.91 10.92 2.78
CA GLN A 28 -8.11 9.70 2.68
C GLN A 28 -7.15 9.55 3.86
N ARG A 29 -6.39 10.60 4.18
CA ARG A 29 -5.52 10.60 5.37
C ARG A 29 -6.28 10.52 6.70
N ALA A 30 -7.47 11.13 6.78
CA ALA A 30 -8.30 11.04 7.99
C ALA A 30 -8.81 9.62 8.23
N LEU A 31 -9.14 8.87 7.17
CA LEU A 31 -9.52 7.46 7.27
C LEU A 31 -8.36 6.59 7.74
N ILE A 32 -7.15 6.79 7.20
CA ILE A 32 -5.95 6.09 7.67
C ILE A 32 -5.76 6.33 9.17
N ASN A 33 -5.71 7.61 9.59
CA ASN A 33 -5.50 7.96 10.99
C ASN A 33 -6.58 7.36 11.91
N PHE A 34 -7.84 7.40 11.48
CA PHE A 34 -8.95 6.81 12.23
C PHE A 34 -8.72 5.32 12.47
N PHE A 35 -8.37 4.54 11.44
CA PHE A 35 -8.15 3.10 11.60
C PHE A 35 -6.88 2.78 12.40
N LEU A 36 -5.83 3.61 12.31
CA LEU A 36 -4.64 3.45 13.15
C LEU A 36 -4.98 3.71 14.63
N ASP A 37 -5.76 4.75 14.92
CA ASP A 37 -6.22 5.05 16.27
C ASP A 37 -7.07 3.90 16.85
N GLU A 38 -8.04 3.39 16.09
CA GLU A 38 -8.87 2.25 16.50
C GLU A 38 -8.04 0.96 16.72
N ALA A 39 -7.05 0.70 15.86
CA ALA A 39 -6.16 -0.46 16.02
C ALA A 39 -5.28 -0.32 17.27
N ARG A 40 -4.74 0.86 17.54
CA ARG A 40 -3.98 1.13 18.76
C ARG A 40 -4.85 0.94 20.00
N ASP A 41 -6.09 1.42 19.99
CA ASP A 41 -7.03 1.28 21.09
C ASP A 41 -7.44 -0.19 21.31
N ALA A 42 -7.43 -1.01 20.25
CA ALA A 42 -7.60 -2.46 20.31
C ALA A 42 -6.34 -3.23 20.76
N GLY A 43 -5.22 -2.54 21.03
CA GLY A 43 -3.99 -3.12 21.56
C GLY A 43 -3.00 -3.62 20.51
N TYR A 44 -3.18 -3.27 19.23
CA TYR A 44 -2.18 -3.58 18.19
C TYR A 44 -1.00 -2.61 18.28
N LEU A 45 0.22 -3.10 18.01
CA LEU A 45 1.38 -2.24 17.83
C LEU A 45 1.41 -1.72 16.39
N GLU A 46 1.40 -0.40 16.27
CA GLU A 46 1.54 0.31 15.01
C GLU A 46 2.99 0.23 14.51
N ILE A 47 3.18 -0.20 13.26
CA ILE A 47 4.49 -0.21 12.59
C ILE A 47 4.37 0.32 11.17
N GLU A 48 5.47 0.86 10.64
CA GLU A 48 5.60 1.22 9.23
C GLU A 48 6.66 0.31 8.57
N PRO A 49 6.24 -0.73 7.83
CA PRO A 49 7.18 -1.60 7.13
C PRO A 49 7.67 -0.97 5.80
N PRO A 50 8.75 -1.51 5.20
CA PRO A 50 9.16 -1.12 3.85
C PRO A 50 8.07 -1.39 2.80
N TYR A 51 7.94 -0.48 1.83
CA TYR A 51 7.01 -0.62 0.69
C TYR A 51 7.49 -1.57 -0.40
N VAL A 52 8.73 -2.06 -0.27
CA VAL A 52 9.36 -3.01 -1.20
C VAL A 52 9.93 -4.19 -0.44
N VAL A 53 9.89 -5.37 -1.06
CA VAL A 53 10.40 -6.61 -0.49
C VAL A 53 11.27 -7.37 -1.49
N ASN A 54 12.18 -8.20 -0.99
CA ASN A 54 12.94 -9.13 -1.83
C ASN A 54 12.06 -10.32 -2.27
N ALA A 55 12.53 -11.07 -3.26
CA ALA A 55 11.81 -12.24 -3.78
C ALA A 55 11.51 -13.30 -2.70
N ALA A 56 12.45 -13.53 -1.76
CA ALA A 56 12.27 -14.54 -0.71
C ALA A 56 11.05 -14.22 0.18
N SER A 57 10.82 -12.96 0.51
CA SER A 57 9.60 -12.52 1.20
C SER A 57 8.34 -12.76 0.36
N GLY A 58 8.37 -12.45 -0.94
CA GLY A 58 7.23 -12.69 -1.84
C GLY A 58 6.86 -14.17 -1.96
N TYR A 59 7.84 -15.07 -1.98
CA TYR A 59 7.59 -16.52 -1.93
C TYR A 59 7.08 -16.97 -0.56
N GLY A 60 7.61 -16.41 0.53
CA GLY A 60 7.20 -16.72 1.90
C GLY A 60 5.73 -16.43 2.18
N THR A 61 5.15 -15.44 1.49
CA THR A 61 3.74 -15.05 1.63
C THR A 61 2.86 -15.56 0.49
N GLY A 62 3.39 -16.39 -0.41
CA GLY A 62 2.66 -16.97 -1.53
C GLY A 62 2.27 -15.99 -2.64
N GLN A 63 2.80 -14.77 -2.64
CA GLN A 63 2.58 -13.77 -3.70
C GLN A 63 3.45 -14.06 -4.92
N LEU A 64 4.60 -14.72 -4.70
CA LEU A 64 5.42 -15.29 -5.75
C LEU A 64 5.27 -16.83 -5.78
N PRO A 65 5.26 -17.48 -6.97
CA PRO A 65 5.32 -16.86 -8.30
C PRO A 65 4.09 -16.01 -8.61
N ASP A 66 4.29 -14.83 -9.19
CA ASP A 66 3.23 -13.83 -9.44
C ASP A 66 2.31 -14.31 -10.56
N LYS A 67 1.24 -15.03 -10.18
CA LYS A 67 0.32 -15.65 -11.13
C LYS A 67 -0.60 -14.65 -11.83
N GLU A 68 -0.77 -13.46 -11.25
CA GLU A 68 -1.78 -12.49 -11.68
C GLU A 68 -1.19 -11.11 -12.05
N GLY A 69 0.13 -10.94 -11.95
CA GLY A 69 0.78 -9.65 -12.22
C GLY A 69 0.44 -8.59 -11.17
N GLN A 70 0.22 -9.01 -9.93
CA GLN A 70 -0.22 -8.12 -8.85
C GLN A 70 0.95 -7.32 -8.25
N MET A 71 2.19 -7.69 -8.54
CA MET A 71 3.38 -7.03 -8.00
C MET A 71 4.12 -6.25 -9.09
N TYR A 72 4.41 -4.97 -8.82
CA TYR A 72 5.37 -4.23 -9.62
C TYR A 72 6.80 -4.64 -9.25
N HIS A 73 7.64 -4.91 -10.25
CA HIS A 73 9.04 -5.33 -10.08
C HIS A 73 10.01 -4.20 -10.43
N ALA A 74 10.81 -3.77 -9.45
CA ALA A 74 11.94 -2.87 -9.62
C ALA A 74 13.17 -3.67 -10.05
N GLN A 75 13.33 -3.84 -11.36
CA GLN A 75 14.31 -4.77 -11.96
C GLN A 75 15.77 -4.47 -11.61
N THR A 76 16.12 -3.20 -11.40
CA THR A 76 17.51 -2.80 -11.12
C THR A 76 18.01 -3.30 -9.76
N ASP A 77 17.13 -3.30 -8.76
CA ASP A 77 17.46 -3.66 -7.38
C ASP A 77 16.92 -5.05 -6.99
N ASP A 78 16.22 -5.71 -7.90
CA ASP A 78 15.51 -6.98 -7.70
C ASP A 78 14.55 -6.96 -6.49
N LEU A 79 13.74 -5.90 -6.43
CA LEU A 79 12.74 -5.68 -5.38
C LEU A 79 11.33 -5.62 -5.96
N TYR A 80 10.35 -5.97 -5.14
CA TYR A 80 8.94 -5.99 -5.52
C TYR A 80 8.15 -5.02 -4.64
N LEU A 81 7.33 -4.16 -5.25
CA LEU A 81 6.36 -3.35 -4.52
C LEU A 81 5.28 -4.25 -3.92
N ILE A 82 4.99 -4.04 -2.64
CA ILE A 82 4.02 -4.85 -1.92
C ILE A 82 2.59 -4.57 -2.45
N PRO A 83 1.79 -5.60 -2.77
CA PRO A 83 0.39 -5.42 -3.15
C PRO A 83 -0.51 -5.18 -1.93
N THR A 84 -0.02 -5.56 -0.74
CA THR A 84 -0.68 -5.37 0.55
C THR A 84 0.35 -5.30 1.67
N ALA A 85 -0.01 -4.63 2.76
CA ALA A 85 0.73 -4.57 4.01
C ALA A 85 1.02 -5.94 4.64
N GLU A 86 0.19 -6.95 4.36
CA GLU A 86 0.37 -8.30 4.88
C GLU A 86 1.72 -8.92 4.47
N VAL A 87 2.27 -8.55 3.31
CA VAL A 87 3.53 -9.16 2.82
C VAL A 87 4.71 -8.92 3.79
N PRO A 88 5.01 -7.67 4.19
CA PRO A 88 6.05 -7.42 5.19
C PRO A 88 5.62 -7.73 6.63
N VAL A 89 4.31 -7.71 6.93
CA VAL A 89 3.77 -7.83 8.30
C VAL A 89 3.47 -9.27 8.70
N SER A 90 3.18 -10.19 7.78
CA SER A 90 3.04 -11.63 8.11
C SER A 90 4.36 -12.22 8.64
N ILE A 91 5.49 -11.59 8.31
CA ILE A 91 6.82 -11.89 8.86
C ILE A 91 6.99 -11.26 10.26
N SER A 92 6.13 -10.32 10.67
CA SER A 92 6.21 -9.52 11.89
C SER A 92 4.81 -9.12 12.43
N ILE A 93 4.28 -9.79 13.47
CA ILE A 93 2.91 -9.63 14.03
C ILE A 93 2.50 -8.16 14.26
N TYR A 94 1.90 -7.47 13.27
CA TYR A 94 1.48 -6.07 13.40
C TYR A 94 0.28 -5.71 12.49
N VAL A 95 -0.23 -4.47 12.55
CA VAL A 95 -1.37 -3.96 11.74
C VAL A 95 -0.95 -2.75 10.91
N PHE A 96 -1.41 -2.66 9.64
CA PHE A 96 -1.28 -1.49 8.77
C PHE A 96 -2.32 -1.48 7.62
N LEU A 97 -2.76 -0.29 7.19
CA LEU A 97 -3.62 -0.05 6.02
C LEU A 97 -3.13 1.18 5.23
N GLN A 98 -2.78 1.00 3.95
CA GLN A 98 -2.74 2.06 2.92
C GLN A 98 -4.12 2.24 2.30
#